data_AF-A0A424NIG5-F1
#
_entry.id   AF-A0A424NIG5-F1
#
_cell.length_a   1.000
_cell.length_b   1.000
_cell.length_c   1.000
_cell.angle_alpha   90.00
_cell.angle_beta   90.00
_cell.angle_gamma   90.00
#
_symmetry.space_group_name_H-M   'P 1'
#
loop_
_entity.id
_entity.type
_entity.pdbx_description
1 polymer ?
#
loop_
_entity_poly.entity_id
_entity_poly.type
_entity_poly.pdbx_seq_one_letter_code
_entity_poly.pdbx_strand_id
1 'polypeptide(L)'
;MDWILLNKVHQDWISILMFSNLMLLSFIKWRNDRKFTSFFKSIDPSVYFNNYGNNFFFNRFFGASILVFSIVNISLCLIFILNSLDLIELNFMSFLIFFSFLLFIGFLSYLMNSILGQILAIKRETLAYMFNNFRFLFRLSIFIFIIIVIHYYYFFDTFIFISTTSICVFMYYFLYSIVIIYKFLVNLDKEKLYFILYLCTLKITPWVFMYWFINNI
;
A
#
# COMPACT_ATOMS: atom_id res chain seq x y z
N MET A 1 -17.15 -30.70 -19.76
CA MET A 1 -16.49 -29.40 -19.95
C MET A 1 -17.42 -28.35 -19.38
N ASP A 2 -17.76 -28.51 -18.09
CA ASP A 2 -18.97 -27.93 -17.48
C ASP A 2 -18.66 -27.16 -16.18
N TRP A 3 -17.38 -26.95 -15.88
CA TRP A 3 -16.90 -26.21 -14.70
C TRP A 3 -16.85 -24.70 -14.95
N ILE A 4 -17.22 -24.25 -16.16
CA ILE A 4 -17.14 -22.86 -16.62
C ILE A 4 -18.48 -22.12 -16.41
N LEU A 5 -19.57 -22.80 -16.05
CA LEU A 5 -20.86 -22.18 -15.78
C LEU A 5 -20.91 -21.59 -14.36
N LEU A 6 -20.08 -20.56 -14.17
CA LEU A 6 -20.46 -19.24 -13.68
C LEU A 6 -21.76 -19.17 -12.84
N ASN A 7 -21.63 -19.51 -11.56
CA ASN A 7 -22.41 -18.81 -10.52
C ASN A 7 -21.75 -17.45 -10.14
N LYS A 8 -20.77 -16.99 -10.93
CA LYS A 8 -19.92 -15.80 -10.69
C LYS A 8 -20.36 -14.54 -11.45
N VAL A 9 -21.60 -14.48 -11.94
CA VAL A 9 -22.14 -13.34 -12.72
C VAL A 9 -22.06 -12.00 -11.95
N HIS A 10 -21.90 -12.02 -10.62
CA HIS A 10 -21.80 -10.81 -9.79
C HIS A 10 -20.37 -10.37 -9.39
N GLN A 11 -19.32 -11.04 -9.87
CA GLN A 11 -17.93 -10.70 -9.48
C GLN A 11 -16.98 -10.40 -10.66
N ASP A 12 -17.51 -10.20 -11.86
CA ASP A 12 -16.73 -9.83 -13.05
C ASP A 12 -15.87 -8.59 -12.83
N TRP A 13 -16.36 -7.64 -12.01
CA TRP A 13 -15.64 -6.40 -11.69
C TRP A 13 -14.31 -6.66 -10.97
N ILE A 14 -14.22 -7.70 -10.12
CA ILE A 14 -12.99 -8.05 -9.40
C ILE A 14 -11.97 -8.61 -10.39
N SER A 15 -12.41 -9.52 -11.27
CA SER A 15 -11.55 -10.12 -12.29
C SER A 15 -10.98 -9.05 -13.24
N ILE A 16 -11.82 -8.08 -13.64
CA ILE A 16 -11.41 -6.91 -14.43
C ILE A 16 -10.38 -6.06 -13.65
N LEU A 17 -10.60 -5.82 -12.36
CA LEU A 17 -9.65 -5.08 -11.51
C LEU A 17 -8.31 -5.82 -11.36
N MET A 18 -8.32 -7.13 -11.13
CA MET A 18 -7.08 -7.92 -11.05
C MET A 18 -6.31 -7.89 -12.36
N PHE A 19 -7.01 -8.06 -13.49
CA PHE A 19 -6.40 -8.01 -14.81
C PHE A 19 -5.82 -6.62 -15.12
N SER A 20 -6.57 -5.54 -14.83
CA SER A 20 -6.08 -4.17 -15.01
C SER A 20 -4.86 -3.85 -14.12
N ASN A 21 -4.82 -4.36 -12.89
CA ASN A 21 -3.63 -4.26 -12.03
C ASN A 21 -2.42 -5.00 -12.60
N LEU A 22 -2.61 -6.19 -13.17
CA LEU A 22 -1.55 -6.96 -13.80
C LEU A 22 -1.01 -6.27 -15.06
N MET A 23 -1.91 -5.73 -15.88
CA MET A 23 -1.58 -4.86 -17.01
C MET A 23 -0.77 -3.64 -16.57
N LEU A 24 -1.21 -2.95 -15.51
CA LEU A 24 -0.52 -1.78 -14.97
C LEU A 24 0.87 -2.13 -14.43
N LEU A 25 1.02 -3.24 -13.70
CA LEU A 25 2.32 -3.71 -13.22
C LEU A 25 3.27 -4.05 -14.38
N SER A 26 2.75 -4.73 -15.41
CA SER A 26 3.49 -5.08 -16.62
C SER A 26 3.91 -3.83 -17.40
N PHE A 27 3.02 -2.84 -17.52
CA PHE A 27 3.30 -1.56 -18.15
C PHE A 27 4.39 -0.77 -17.42
N ILE A 28 4.35 -0.76 -16.07
CA ILE A 28 5.39 -0.12 -15.25
C ILE A 28 6.75 -0.79 -15.48
N LYS A 29 6.79 -2.13 -15.49
CA LYS A 29 8.02 -2.89 -15.76
C LYS A 29 8.55 -2.60 -17.16
N TRP A 30 7.68 -2.65 -18.19
CA TRP A 30 8.08 -2.41 -19.57
C TRP A 30 8.66 -1.01 -19.79
N ARG A 31 7.97 0.02 -19.26
CA ARG A 31 8.39 1.42 -19.45
C ARG A 31 9.65 1.77 -18.65
N ASN A 32 9.78 1.23 -17.43
CA ASN A 32 10.78 1.67 -16.44
C ASN A 32 11.59 0.50 -15.85
N ASP A 33 12.02 -0.47 -16.66
CA ASP A 33 12.62 -1.74 -16.22
C ASP A 33 13.81 -1.57 -15.24
N ARG A 34 14.77 -0.68 -15.56
CA ARG A 34 15.92 -0.39 -14.67
C ARG A 34 15.52 0.18 -13.30
N LYS A 35 14.47 1.01 -13.26
CA LYS A 35 13.98 1.61 -12.02
C LYS A 35 13.15 0.59 -11.23
N PHE A 36 12.30 -0.18 -11.90
CA PHE A 36 11.50 -1.25 -11.30
C PHE A 36 12.40 -2.28 -10.62
N THR A 37 13.41 -2.79 -11.33
CA THR A 37 14.36 -3.77 -10.80
C THR A 37 15.19 -3.20 -9.65
N SER A 38 15.61 -1.93 -9.72
CA SER A 38 16.30 -1.25 -8.61
C SER A 38 15.38 -1.05 -7.40
N PHE A 39 14.13 -0.68 -7.61
CA PHE A 39 13.13 -0.50 -6.55
C PHE A 39 12.79 -1.84 -5.86
N PHE A 40 12.77 -2.93 -6.63
CA PHE A 40 12.58 -4.29 -6.13
C PHE A 40 13.82 -4.85 -5.41
N LYS A 41 15.02 -4.70 -5.98
CA LYS A 41 16.27 -5.32 -5.48
C LYS A 41 17.03 -4.50 -4.43
N SER A 42 16.99 -3.18 -4.48
CA SER A 42 17.82 -2.37 -3.57
C SER A 42 17.38 -2.57 -2.13
N ILE A 43 18.29 -2.97 -1.25
CA ILE A 43 18.07 -2.98 0.20
C ILE A 43 18.41 -1.57 0.74
N ASP A 44 19.36 -0.86 0.13
CA ASP A 44 19.83 0.45 0.59
C ASP A 44 19.23 1.65 -0.17
N PRO A 45 18.61 2.62 0.55
CA PRO A 45 18.01 3.81 -0.04
C PRO A 45 19.03 4.87 -0.48
N SER A 46 20.25 4.86 0.09
CA SER A 46 21.32 5.82 -0.21
C SER A 46 21.82 5.73 -1.65
N VAL A 47 21.95 4.50 -2.17
CA VAL A 47 22.39 4.23 -3.55
C VAL A 47 21.37 4.71 -4.58
N TYR A 48 20.07 4.64 -4.27
CA TYR A 48 19.02 5.13 -5.17
C TYR A 48 18.94 6.66 -5.19
N PHE A 49 19.06 7.31 -4.02
CA PHE A 49 19.03 8.78 -3.93
C PHE A 49 20.20 9.45 -4.67
N ASN A 50 21.42 8.89 -4.55
CA ASN A 50 22.57 9.42 -5.27
C ASN A 50 22.46 9.25 -6.79
N ASN A 51 21.85 8.15 -7.26
CA ASN A 51 21.81 7.84 -8.70
C ASN A 51 20.59 8.45 -9.43
N TYR A 52 19.48 8.71 -8.74
CA TYR A 52 18.21 9.08 -9.37
C TYR A 52 17.54 10.34 -8.80
N GLY A 53 18.15 11.03 -7.84
CA GLY A 53 17.60 12.22 -7.19
C GLY A 53 17.29 13.41 -8.12
N ASN A 54 17.96 13.51 -9.28
CA ASN A 54 17.84 14.69 -10.16
C ASN A 54 16.67 14.67 -11.16
N ASN A 55 16.03 13.54 -11.45
CA ASN A 55 15.00 13.47 -12.50
C ASN A 55 13.56 13.55 -11.93
N PHE A 56 13.21 14.75 -11.45
CA PHE A 56 11.97 15.05 -10.72
C PHE A 56 10.67 14.67 -11.45
N PHE A 57 10.57 14.93 -12.77
CA PHE A 57 9.34 14.68 -13.55
C PHE A 57 9.09 13.20 -13.86
N PHE A 58 10.12 12.45 -14.25
CA PHE A 58 10.00 11.02 -14.56
C PHE A 58 9.85 10.15 -13.30
N ASN A 59 10.24 10.67 -12.14
CA ASN A 59 10.03 10.03 -10.84
C ASN A 59 8.57 10.11 -10.39
N ARG A 60 7.85 11.17 -10.77
CA ARG A 60 6.47 11.43 -10.33
C ARG A 60 5.44 10.50 -10.96
N PHE A 61 5.55 10.21 -12.26
CA PHE A 61 4.64 9.27 -12.94
C PHE A 61 4.85 7.83 -12.45
N PHE A 62 6.11 7.40 -12.31
CA PHE A 62 6.44 6.08 -11.75
C PHE A 62 5.91 5.93 -10.32
N GLY A 63 6.14 6.93 -9.47
CA GLY A 63 5.61 6.96 -8.11
C GLY A 63 4.08 6.93 -8.07
N ALA A 64 3.40 7.74 -8.88
CA ALA A 64 1.94 7.75 -8.95
C ALA A 64 1.39 6.39 -9.39
N SER A 65 1.97 5.77 -10.42
CA SER A 65 1.52 4.45 -10.89
C SER A 65 1.69 3.35 -9.85
N ILE A 66 2.79 3.35 -9.09
CA ILE A 66 3.02 2.41 -8.00
C ILE A 66 2.08 2.66 -6.81
N LEU A 67 1.75 3.93 -6.52
CA LEU A 67 0.77 4.30 -5.48
C LEU A 67 -0.59 3.73 -5.84
N VAL A 68 -1.05 3.97 -7.07
CA VAL A 68 -2.34 3.45 -7.56
C VAL A 68 -2.36 1.93 -7.46
N PHE A 69 -1.34 1.23 -7.98
CA PHE A 69 -1.23 -0.23 -7.86
C PHE A 69 -1.36 -0.69 -6.40
N SER A 70 -0.63 -0.04 -5.50
CA SER A 70 -0.61 -0.45 -4.09
C SER A 70 -1.95 -0.22 -3.41
N ILE A 71 -2.59 0.92 -3.67
CA ILE A 71 -3.88 1.26 -3.06
C ILE A 71 -4.98 0.33 -3.56
N VAL A 72 -5.03 -0.01 -4.86
CA VAL A 72 -6.04 -0.95 -5.39
C VAL A 72 -5.89 -2.32 -4.73
N ASN A 73 -4.66 -2.83 -4.56
CA ASN A 73 -4.45 -4.13 -3.94
C ASN A 73 -4.81 -4.13 -2.46
N ILE A 74 -4.49 -3.06 -1.73
CA ILE A 74 -4.82 -2.94 -0.30
C ILE A 74 -6.33 -2.80 -0.13
N SER A 75 -7.03 -2.01 -0.96
CA SER A 75 -8.48 -1.87 -0.87
C SER A 75 -9.20 -3.18 -1.21
N LEU A 76 -8.77 -3.91 -2.24
CA LEU A 76 -9.30 -5.25 -2.53
C LEU A 76 -9.09 -6.20 -1.35
N CYS A 77 -7.89 -6.23 -0.76
CA CYS A 77 -7.58 -7.07 0.39
C CYS A 77 -8.53 -6.77 1.57
N LEU A 78 -8.73 -5.49 1.89
CA LEU A 78 -9.60 -5.07 2.99
C LEU A 78 -11.04 -5.50 2.79
N ILE A 79 -11.57 -5.38 1.57
CA ILE A 79 -12.95 -5.80 1.27
C ILE A 79 -13.10 -7.30 1.39
N PHE A 80 -12.12 -8.08 0.91
CA PHE A 80 -12.17 -9.54 1.08
C PHE A 80 -12.17 -9.93 2.56
N ILE A 81 -11.37 -9.25 3.39
CA ILE A 81 -11.35 -9.48 4.84
C ILE A 81 -12.70 -9.10 5.47
N LEU A 82 -13.22 -7.91 5.17
CA LEU A 82 -14.46 -7.41 5.76
C LEU A 82 -15.69 -8.23 5.32
N ASN A 83 -15.75 -8.64 4.06
CA ASN A 83 -16.79 -9.53 3.56
C ASN A 83 -16.68 -10.92 4.19
N SER A 84 -15.47 -11.41 4.46
CA SER A 84 -15.30 -12.70 5.14
C SER A 84 -15.73 -12.67 6.62
N LEU A 85 -15.83 -11.48 7.21
CA LEU A 85 -16.34 -11.25 8.57
C LEU A 85 -17.85 -10.92 8.58
N ASP A 86 -18.53 -11.01 7.45
CA ASP A 86 -19.93 -10.61 7.25
C ASP A 86 -20.24 -9.16 7.65
N LEU A 87 -19.23 -8.28 7.65
CA LEU A 87 -19.40 -6.87 8.04
C LEU A 87 -19.89 -6.00 6.88
N ILE A 88 -19.57 -6.37 5.63
CA ILE A 88 -19.84 -5.57 4.44
C ILE A 88 -20.09 -6.48 3.24
N GLU A 89 -21.05 -6.12 2.40
CA GLU A 89 -21.29 -6.80 1.12
C GLU A 89 -20.20 -6.49 0.08
N LEU A 90 -19.83 -7.52 -0.70
CA LEU A 90 -18.83 -7.45 -1.75
C LEU A 90 -19.36 -6.72 -3.01
N ASN A 91 -19.47 -5.39 -2.91
CA ASN A 91 -19.99 -4.52 -3.96
C ASN A 91 -18.91 -3.56 -4.50
N PHE A 92 -19.02 -3.19 -5.78
CA PHE A 92 -18.10 -2.23 -6.41
C PHE A 92 -18.13 -0.84 -5.76
N MET A 93 -19.29 -0.41 -5.25
CA MET A 93 -19.42 0.87 -4.55
C MET A 93 -18.65 0.85 -3.23
N SER A 94 -18.73 -0.23 -2.45
CA SER A 94 -17.92 -0.44 -1.25
C SER A 94 -16.43 -0.34 -1.59
N PHE A 95 -16.02 -0.92 -2.72
CA PHE A 95 -14.65 -0.79 -3.22
C PHE A 95 -14.22 0.64 -3.52
N LEU A 96 -15.05 1.42 -4.23
CA LEU A 96 -14.74 2.82 -4.52
C LEU A 96 -14.63 3.66 -3.25
N ILE A 97 -15.45 3.39 -2.23
CA ILE A 97 -15.38 4.07 -0.94
C ILE A 97 -14.01 3.80 -0.27
N PHE A 98 -13.61 2.53 -0.13
CA PHE A 98 -12.30 2.21 0.46
C PHE A 98 -11.13 2.75 -0.36
N PHE A 99 -11.21 2.66 -1.69
CA PHE A 99 -10.18 3.18 -2.59
C PHE A 99 -10.01 4.70 -2.46
N SER A 100 -11.11 5.46 -2.49
CA SER A 100 -11.09 6.91 -2.35
C SER A 100 -10.62 7.36 -0.96
N PHE A 101 -11.05 6.64 0.08
CA PHE A 101 -10.63 6.90 1.44
C PHE A 101 -9.12 6.68 1.64
N LEU A 102 -8.57 5.56 1.16
CA LEU A 102 -7.12 5.29 1.23
C LEU A 102 -6.31 6.29 0.40
N LEU A 103 -6.81 6.70 -0.78
CA LEU A 103 -6.19 7.76 -1.57
C LEU A 103 -6.13 9.08 -0.80
N PHE A 104 -7.24 9.46 -0.17
CA PHE A 104 -7.32 10.70 0.61
C PHE A 104 -6.32 10.70 1.78
N ILE A 105 -6.24 9.59 2.53
CA ILE A 105 -5.27 9.44 3.62
C ILE A 105 -3.84 9.49 3.09
N GLY A 106 -3.55 8.77 2.01
CA GLY A 106 -2.22 8.75 1.41
C GLY A 106 -1.78 10.16 1.00
N PHE A 107 -2.70 10.94 0.42
CA PHE A 107 -2.45 12.32 0.04
C PHE A 107 -2.26 13.24 1.26
N LEU A 108 -3.11 13.12 2.27
CA LEU A 108 -3.01 13.92 3.50
C LEU A 108 -1.72 13.63 4.28
N SER A 109 -1.32 12.35 4.35
CA SER A 109 -0.05 11.94 4.93
C SER A 109 1.14 12.52 4.15
N TYR A 110 1.07 12.53 2.82
CA TYR A 110 2.10 13.15 1.98
C TYR A 110 2.22 14.65 2.25
N LEU A 111 1.10 15.37 2.32
CA LEU A 111 1.10 16.81 2.60
C LEU A 111 1.69 17.12 3.98
N MET A 112 1.25 16.41 5.02
CA MET A 112 1.72 16.63 6.39
C MET A 112 3.22 16.35 6.53
N ASN A 113 3.71 15.25 5.93
CA ASN A 113 5.14 14.94 5.93
C ASN A 113 5.97 15.97 5.16
N SER A 114 5.42 16.52 4.08
CA SER A 114 6.07 17.60 3.31
C SER A 114 6.15 18.90 4.12
N ILE A 115 5.08 19.28 4.82
CA ILE A 115 5.01 20.49 5.65
C ILE A 115 5.97 20.36 6.84
N LEU A 116 5.95 19.23 7.55
CA LEU A 116 6.85 19.00 8.69
C LEU A 116 8.32 18.98 8.25
N GLY A 117 8.62 18.39 7.10
CA GLY A 117 9.97 18.39 6.54
C GLY A 117 10.50 19.79 6.21
N GLN A 118 9.61 20.73 5.88
CA GLN A 118 9.96 22.14 5.71
C GLN A 118 10.17 22.84 7.05
N ILE A 119 9.25 22.68 8.01
CA ILE A 119 9.31 23.34 9.33
C ILE A 119 10.57 22.95 10.10
N LEU A 120 10.96 21.68 10.04
CA LEU A 120 12.10 21.15 10.80
C LEU A 120 13.44 21.26 10.04
N ALA A 121 13.47 21.83 8.84
CA ALA A 121 14.63 21.88 7.95
C ALA A 121 15.26 20.51 7.59
N ILE A 122 14.49 19.41 7.72
CA ILE A 122 14.92 18.01 7.52
C ILE A 122 14.44 17.45 6.16
N LYS A 123 14.29 18.32 5.15
CA LYS A 123 13.68 17.94 3.86
C LYS A 123 14.29 16.70 3.19
N ARG A 124 15.60 16.47 3.37
CA ARG A 124 16.29 15.30 2.77
C ARG A 124 15.94 13.99 3.48
N GLU A 125 15.93 13.97 4.81
CA GLU A 125 15.68 12.74 5.57
C GLU A 125 14.19 12.37 5.54
N THR A 126 13.29 13.36 5.51
CA THR A 126 11.84 13.10 5.33
C THR A 126 11.55 12.52 3.95
N LEU A 127 12.22 13.00 2.89
CA LEU A 127 12.08 12.44 1.54
C LEU A 127 12.64 11.01 1.49
N ALA A 128 13.75 10.73 2.18
CA ALA A 128 14.31 9.39 2.30
C ALA A 128 13.37 8.42 3.04
N TYR A 129 12.75 8.87 4.13
CA TYR A 129 11.74 8.12 4.87
C TYR A 129 10.51 7.81 3.99
N MET A 130 9.95 8.83 3.33
CA MET A 130 8.81 8.71 2.42
C MET A 130 9.08 7.71 1.30
N PHE A 131 10.27 7.78 0.69
CA PHE A 131 10.68 6.87 -0.36
C PHE A 131 10.80 5.43 0.14
N ASN A 132 11.39 5.20 1.32
CA ASN A 132 11.54 3.85 1.86
C ASN A 132 10.18 3.25 2.28
N ASN A 133 9.30 4.05 2.86
CA ASN A 133 7.92 3.66 3.19
C ASN A 133 7.15 3.28 1.91
N PHE A 134 7.30 4.08 0.85
CA PHE A 134 6.67 3.83 -0.43
C PHE A 134 7.19 2.56 -1.13
N ARG A 135 8.51 2.31 -1.04
CA ARG A 135 9.14 1.08 -1.53
C ARG A 135 8.63 -0.16 -0.81
N PHE A 136 8.48 -0.07 0.50
CA PHE A 136 7.93 -1.15 1.30
C PHE A 136 6.47 -1.44 0.93
N LEU A 137 5.65 -0.39 0.83
CA LEU A 137 4.25 -0.51 0.43
C LEU A 137 4.10 -1.24 -0.90
N PHE A 138 4.97 -0.93 -1.87
CA PHE A 138 4.96 -1.59 -3.17
C PHE A 138 5.32 -3.08 -3.12
N ARG A 139 6.36 -3.46 -2.34
CA ARG A 139 6.71 -4.87 -2.19
C ARG A 139 5.57 -5.64 -1.54
N LEU A 140 5.02 -5.06 -0.48
CA LEU A 140 3.89 -5.61 0.23
C LEU A 140 2.66 -5.75 -0.69
N SER A 141 2.39 -4.76 -1.54
CA SER A 141 1.27 -4.82 -2.47
C SER A 141 1.43 -5.89 -3.56
N ILE A 142 2.66 -6.18 -4.01
CA ILE A 142 2.93 -7.35 -4.87
C ILE A 142 2.59 -8.65 -4.15
N PHE A 143 3.02 -8.81 -2.88
CA PHE A 143 2.69 -10.00 -2.10
C PHE A 143 1.18 -10.14 -1.88
N ILE A 144 0.50 -9.05 -1.51
CA ILE A 144 -0.95 -9.01 -1.38
C ILE A 144 -1.61 -9.40 -2.70
N PHE A 145 -1.16 -8.87 -3.83
CA PHE A 145 -1.75 -9.19 -5.13
C PHE A 145 -1.68 -10.69 -5.43
N ILE A 146 -0.54 -11.34 -5.17
CA ILE A 146 -0.39 -12.79 -5.35
C ILE A 146 -1.37 -13.55 -4.43
N ILE A 147 -1.47 -13.16 -3.16
CA ILE A 147 -2.39 -13.77 -2.20
C ILE A 147 -3.84 -13.62 -2.65
N ILE A 148 -4.24 -12.43 -3.11
CA ILE A 148 -5.59 -12.14 -3.59
C ILE A 148 -5.93 -13.00 -4.82
N VAL A 149 -5.01 -13.13 -5.77
CA VAL A 149 -5.21 -13.97 -6.96
C VAL A 149 -5.40 -15.43 -6.56
N ILE A 150 -4.52 -15.97 -5.69
CA ILE A 150 -4.65 -17.34 -5.20
C ILE A 150 -5.98 -17.53 -4.46
N HIS A 151 -6.33 -16.59 -3.59
CA HIS A 151 -7.57 -16.65 -2.82
C HIS A 151 -8.80 -16.70 -3.73
N TYR A 152 -8.90 -15.78 -4.69
CA TYR A 152 -10.07 -15.63 -5.55
C TYR A 152 -10.32 -16.80 -6.51
N TYR A 153 -9.24 -17.44 -6.99
CA TYR A 153 -9.35 -18.54 -7.95
C TYR A 153 -9.40 -19.93 -7.30
N TYR A 154 -8.72 -20.15 -6.16
CA TYR A 154 -8.59 -21.48 -5.57
C TYR A 154 -9.33 -21.67 -4.24
N PHE A 155 -9.46 -20.60 -3.44
CA PHE A 155 -9.89 -20.68 -2.04
C PHE A 155 -11.10 -19.81 -1.74
N PHE A 156 -11.86 -19.46 -2.79
CA PHE A 156 -13.09 -18.70 -2.69
C PHE A 156 -14.00 -19.40 -1.66
N ASP A 157 -14.46 -18.65 -0.66
CA ASP A 157 -15.25 -19.10 0.51
C ASP A 157 -14.50 -19.67 1.73
N THR A 158 -13.17 -19.84 1.70
CA THR A 158 -12.43 -20.30 2.89
C THR A 158 -11.97 -19.13 3.77
N PHE A 159 -12.77 -18.82 4.80
CA PHE A 159 -12.46 -17.80 5.82
C PHE A 159 -11.05 -17.97 6.42
N ILE A 160 -10.65 -19.22 6.68
CA ILE A 160 -9.38 -19.56 7.32
C ILE A 160 -8.18 -19.08 6.50
N PHE A 161 -8.23 -19.17 5.17
CA PHE A 161 -7.12 -18.77 4.31
C PHE A 161 -6.94 -17.24 4.31
N ILE A 162 -8.03 -16.47 4.18
CA ILE A 162 -7.96 -14.99 4.25
C ILE A 162 -7.50 -14.54 5.63
N SER A 163 -8.08 -15.11 6.69
CA SER A 163 -7.77 -14.73 8.07
C SER A 163 -6.29 -14.98 8.39
N THR A 164 -5.78 -16.18 8.10
CA THR A 164 -4.37 -16.51 8.35
C THR A 164 -3.39 -15.67 7.50
N THR A 165 -3.68 -15.49 6.22
CA THR A 165 -2.81 -14.70 5.33
C THR A 165 -2.83 -13.22 5.68
N SER A 166 -3.99 -12.66 6.05
CA SER A 166 -4.10 -11.27 6.48
C SER A 166 -3.31 -11.02 7.77
N ILE A 167 -3.41 -11.90 8.77
CA ILE A 167 -2.62 -11.81 10.02
C ILE A 167 -1.12 -11.83 9.70
N CYS A 168 -0.67 -12.70 8.81
CA CYS A 168 0.74 -12.75 8.40
C CYS A 168 1.19 -11.44 7.73
N VAL A 169 0.36 -10.88 6.83
CA VAL A 169 0.64 -9.60 6.16
C VAL A 169 0.66 -8.45 7.16
N PHE A 170 -0.26 -8.41 8.13
CA PHE A 170 -0.29 -7.39 9.18
C PHE A 170 0.94 -7.47 10.09
N MET A 171 1.32 -8.67 10.52
CA MET A 171 2.53 -8.90 11.32
C MET A 171 3.78 -8.44 10.57
N TYR A 172 3.89 -8.80 9.29
CA TYR A 172 5.00 -8.37 8.44
C TYR A 172 5.03 -6.84 8.26
N TYR A 173 3.87 -6.22 8.05
CA TYR A 173 3.73 -4.76 7.97
C TYR A 173 4.20 -4.06 9.25
N PHE A 174 3.79 -4.59 10.41
CA PHE A 174 4.12 -4.00 11.71
C PHE A 174 5.61 -4.11 12.02
N LEU A 175 6.19 -5.31 11.87
CA LEU A 175 7.62 -5.55 12.10
C LEU A 175 8.49 -4.67 11.20
N TYR A 176 8.15 -4.57 9.91
CA TYR A 176 8.92 -3.74 9.00
C TYR A 176 8.74 -2.25 9.30
N SER A 177 7.54 -1.80 9.66
CA SER A 177 7.29 -0.41 10.07
C SER A 177 8.17 -0.02 11.26
N ILE A 178 8.32 -0.90 12.25
CA ILE A 178 9.25 -0.70 13.37
C ILE A 178 10.69 -0.56 12.86
N VAL A 179 11.14 -1.42 11.94
CA VAL A 179 12.50 -1.35 11.39
C VAL A 179 12.76 -0.04 10.64
N ILE A 180 11.79 0.45 9.84
CA ILE A 180 11.94 1.75 9.16
C ILE A 180 12.06 2.87 10.21
N ILE A 181 11.17 2.87 11.21
CA ILE A 181 11.16 3.90 12.25
C ILE A 181 12.46 3.87 13.04
N TYR A 182 12.97 2.67 13.37
CA TYR A 182 14.26 2.49 14.05
C TYR A 182 15.44 3.01 13.23
N LYS A 183 15.53 2.66 11.94
CA LYS A 183 16.59 3.18 11.06
C LYS A 183 16.52 4.70 10.90
N PHE A 184 15.32 5.27 10.94
CA PHE A 184 15.11 6.71 10.90
C PHE A 184 15.51 7.38 12.24
N LEU A 185 15.19 6.76 13.37
CA LEU A 185 15.58 7.16 14.73
C LEU A 185 17.10 7.23 14.91
N VAL A 186 17.85 6.23 14.43
CA VAL A 186 19.32 6.17 14.58
C VAL A 186 20.00 7.35 13.85
N ASN A 187 19.40 7.87 12.79
CA ASN A 187 19.94 8.98 12.01
C ASN A 187 19.47 10.36 12.52
N LEU A 188 18.62 10.43 13.53
CA LEU A 188 18.06 11.67 14.06
C LEU A 188 18.64 12.03 15.42
N ASP A 189 19.00 13.31 15.57
CA ASP A 189 19.39 13.88 16.88
C ASP A 189 18.24 13.81 17.89
N LYS A 190 18.59 13.63 19.17
CA LYS A 190 17.67 13.38 20.31
C LYS A 190 16.53 14.39 20.45
N GLU A 191 16.70 15.62 19.97
CA GLU A 191 15.69 16.70 20.04
C GLU A 191 14.49 16.48 19.09
N LYS A 192 14.58 15.53 18.16
CA LYS A 192 13.56 15.28 17.13
C LYS A 192 12.64 14.09 17.44
N LEU A 193 12.65 13.57 18.67
CA LEU A 193 11.75 12.48 19.11
C LEU A 193 10.26 12.85 18.98
N TYR A 194 9.90 14.13 19.13
CA TYR A 194 8.53 14.62 18.92
C TYR A 194 8.02 14.37 17.49
N PHE A 195 8.91 14.35 16.51
CA PHE A 195 8.56 14.08 15.11
C PHE A 195 8.08 12.63 14.91
N ILE A 196 8.63 11.68 15.66
CA ILE A 196 8.23 10.25 15.58
C ILE A 196 6.87 10.04 16.21
N LEU A 197 6.61 10.66 17.36
CA LEU A 197 5.30 10.56 18.02
C LEU A 197 4.21 11.12 17.10
N TYR A 198 4.50 12.24 16.41
CA TYR A 198 3.61 12.82 15.41
C TYR A 198 3.43 11.94 14.16
N LEU A 199 4.50 11.32 13.67
CA LEU A 199 4.41 10.38 12.54
C LEU A 199 3.60 9.12 12.89
N CYS A 200 3.75 8.61 14.11
CA CYS A 200 3.02 7.45 14.59
C CYS A 200 1.54 7.75 14.79
N THR A 201 1.19 8.90 15.40
CA THR A 201 -0.22 9.30 15.52
C THR A 201 -0.85 9.45 14.13
N LEU A 202 -0.16 10.10 13.20
CA LEU A 202 -0.66 10.27 11.83
C LEU A 202 -0.80 8.94 11.05
N LYS A 203 0.01 7.93 11.37
CA LYS A 203 -0.14 6.57 10.82
C LYS A 203 -1.32 5.79 11.41
N ILE A 204 -1.70 6.05 12.67
CA ILE A 204 -2.75 5.31 13.40
C ILE A 204 -4.14 5.94 13.23
N THR A 205 -4.22 7.28 13.24
CA THR A 205 -5.47 8.04 13.09
C THR A 205 -6.37 7.58 11.94
N PRO A 206 -5.84 7.25 10.74
CA PRO A 206 -6.68 6.85 9.62
C PRO A 206 -7.41 5.51 9.84
N TRP A 207 -6.81 4.59 10.60
CA TRP A 207 -7.41 3.30 10.94
C TRP A 207 -8.51 3.43 11.98
N VAL A 208 -8.32 4.33 12.95
CA VAL A 208 -9.36 4.67 13.94
C VAL A 208 -10.58 5.27 13.24
N PHE A 209 -10.35 6.14 12.26
CA PHE A 209 -11.43 6.74 11.47
C PHE A 209 -12.17 5.70 10.61
N MET A 210 -11.46 4.73 10.03
CA MET A 210 -12.09 3.58 9.34
C MET A 210 -12.99 2.77 10.24
N TYR A 211 -12.51 2.41 11.43
CA TYR A 211 -13.31 1.64 12.38
C TYR A 211 -14.59 2.38 12.77
N TRP A 212 -14.49 3.69 13.04
CA TRP A 212 -15.65 4.54 13.32
C TRP A 212 -16.62 4.61 12.13
N PHE A 213 -16.10 4.70 10.91
CA PHE A 213 -16.91 4.76 9.69
C PHE A 213 -17.65 3.44 9.42
N ILE A 214 -16.98 2.31 9.58
CA ILE A 214 -17.58 0.97 9.41
C ILE A 214 -18.69 0.75 10.44
N ASN A 215 -18.52 1.20 11.68
CA ASN A 215 -19.52 1.02 12.74
C ASN A 215 -20.73 1.96 12.64
N ASN A 216 -20.68 2.98 11.77
CA ASN A 216 -21.76 3.95 11.54
C ASN A 216 -22.46 3.77 10.19
N ILE A 217 -22.09 2.74 9.42
CA ILE A 217 -22.81 2.25 8.24
C ILE A 217 -23.74 1.13 8.68
#